data_AF-A0A1Q7K2Q3-F1
#
_entry.id   AF-A0A1Q7K2Q3-F1
#
_cell.length_a   1.000
_cell.length_b   1.000
_cell.length_c   1.000
_cell.angle_alpha   90.00
_cell.angle_beta   90.00
_cell.angle_gamma   90.00
#
_symmetry.space_group_name_H-M   'P 1'
#
loop_
_entity.id
_entity.type
_entity.pdbx_description
1 polymer ?
#
loop_
_entity_poly.entity_id
_entity_poly.type
_entity_poly.pdbx_seq_one_letter_code
_entity_poly.pdbx_strand_id
1 'polypeptide(L)'
;MTWIEAEHGWGAAPDDVEDIVGALSKDGFDECKRETTTSRRDLSPAGGVWQGVNLGTGSVASAIWVNQPRQARVIVFIEIDGESLRDHAFSSFERDLYRDDGGES
;
A
#
# COMPACT_ATOMS: atom_id res chain seq x y z
N MET A 1 -0.70 -1.87 11.23
CA MET A 1 -0.46 -2.88 10.18
C MET A 1 0.70 -3.79 10.56
N THR A 2 0.64 -5.07 10.18
CA THR A 2 1.69 -6.07 10.42
C THR A 2 1.93 -6.86 9.15
N TRP A 3 3.19 -7.08 8.75
CA TRP A 3 3.51 -7.90 7.59
C TRP A 3 3.20 -9.39 7.84
N ILE A 4 2.56 -10.04 6.87
CA ILE A 4 2.23 -11.47 6.91
C ILE A 4 2.96 -12.18 5.77
N GLU A 5 4.05 -12.89 6.11
CA GLU A 5 4.90 -13.59 5.13
C GLU A 5 4.10 -14.53 4.22
N ALA A 6 3.19 -15.32 4.80
CA ALA A 6 2.41 -16.31 4.05
C ALA A 6 1.45 -15.69 3.01
N GLU A 7 1.07 -14.43 3.19
CA GLU A 7 0.12 -13.73 2.32
C GLU A 7 0.81 -12.66 1.46
N HIS A 8 2.11 -12.45 1.66
CA HIS A 8 2.90 -11.40 1.01
C HIS A 8 2.19 -10.03 1.06
N GLY A 9 1.58 -9.71 2.19
CA GLY A 9 0.78 -8.52 2.36
C GLY A 9 0.71 -8.04 3.81
N TRP A 10 0.17 -6.84 3.99
CA TRP A 10 -0.02 -6.22 5.28
C TRP A 10 -1.36 -6.63 5.88
N GLY A 11 -1.32 -7.35 7.01
CA GLY A 11 -2.49 -7.54 7.86
C GLY A 11 -2.85 -6.25 8.58
N ALA A 12 -4.10 -5.83 8.46
CA ALA A 12 -4.61 -4.59 9.06
C ALA A 12 -6.04 -4.76 9.59
N ALA A 13 -6.48 -3.84 10.45
CA ALA A 13 -7.90 -3.74 10.79
C ALA A 13 -8.68 -3.20 9.56
N PRO A 14 -9.98 -3.50 9.42
CA PRO A 14 -10.76 -2.99 8.30
C PRO A 14 -10.77 -1.46 8.18
N ASP A 15 -10.79 -0.75 9.32
CA ASP A 15 -10.79 0.72 9.34
C ASP A 15 -9.43 1.32 8.90
N ASP A 16 -8.34 0.56 9.01
CA ASP A 16 -7.01 1.01 8.59
C ASP A 16 -6.92 1.26 7.07
N VAL A 17 -7.83 0.69 6.26
CA VAL A 17 -7.81 0.88 4.79
C VAL A 17 -8.00 2.35 4.42
N GLU A 18 -8.93 3.04 5.09
CA GLU A 18 -9.16 4.46 4.84
C GLU A 18 -8.00 5.32 5.35
N ASP A 19 -7.34 4.91 6.44
CA ASP A 19 -6.13 5.58 6.94
C ASP A 19 -4.96 5.44 5.96
N ILE A 20 -4.78 4.27 5.35
CA ILE A 20 -3.75 4.02 4.32
C ILE A 20 -3.99 4.91 3.11
N VAL A 21 -5.22 4.94 2.59
CA VAL A 21 -5.56 5.79 1.45
C VAL A 21 -5.39 7.27 1.81
N GLY A 22 -5.84 7.68 3.00
CA GLY A 22 -5.66 9.04 3.49
C GLY A 22 -4.19 9.42 3.63
N ALA A 23 -3.31 8.49 4.01
CA ALA A 23 -1.88 8.71 4.05
C ALA A 23 -1.28 8.88 2.64
N LEU A 24 -1.67 8.05 1.67
CA LEU A 24 -1.24 8.16 0.27
C LEU A 24 -1.69 9.50 -0.34
N SER A 25 -2.92 9.93 -0.07
CA SER A 25 -3.38 11.25 -0.54
C SER A 25 -2.64 12.41 0.12
N LYS A 26 -2.28 12.31 1.41
CA LYS A 26 -1.45 13.32 2.08
C LYS A 26 -0.02 13.37 1.52
N ASP A 27 0.48 12.26 0.98
CA ASP A 27 1.79 12.16 0.32
C ASP A 27 1.76 12.65 -1.14
N GLY A 28 0.62 13.20 -1.58
CA GLY A 28 0.47 13.85 -2.88
C GLY A 28 -0.05 12.93 -3.98
N PHE A 29 -0.54 11.73 -3.65
CA PHE A 29 -1.23 10.86 -4.61
C PHE A 29 -2.72 11.21 -4.67
N ASP A 30 -3.11 11.97 -5.69
CA ASP A 30 -4.51 12.29 -5.97
C ASP A 30 -5.25 11.03 -6.44
N GLU A 31 -6.38 10.72 -5.80
CA GLU A 31 -7.20 9.56 -6.15
C GLU A 31 -7.69 9.66 -7.60
N CYS A 32 -7.33 8.65 -8.41
CA CYS A 32 -7.81 8.52 -9.78
C CYS A 32 -8.88 7.43 -9.91
N LYS A 33 -8.87 6.42 -9.03
CA LYS A 33 -9.83 5.32 -9.03
C LYS A 33 -10.00 4.74 -7.63
N ARG A 34 -11.25 4.42 -7.29
CA ARG A 34 -11.60 3.56 -6.15
C ARG A 34 -12.73 2.63 -6.55
N GLU A 35 -12.58 1.34 -6.27
CA GLU A 35 -13.58 0.32 -6.57
C GLU A 35 -13.67 -0.69 -5.43
N THR A 36 -14.89 -1.13 -5.10
CA THR A 36 -15.14 -2.10 -4.04
C THR A 36 -15.92 -3.28 -4.58
N THR A 37 -15.54 -4.49 -4.17
CA THR A 37 -16.26 -5.70 -4.54
C THR A 37 -16.98 -6.27 -3.32
N THR A 38 -18.19 -6.78 -3.53
CA THR A 38 -18.93 -7.54 -2.52
C THR A 38 -18.96 -9.02 -2.85
N SER A 39 -19.03 -9.86 -1.82
CA SER A 39 -19.21 -11.29 -1.97
C SER A 39 -20.65 -11.59 -2.41
N ARG A 40 -20.80 -12.44 -3.43
CA ARG A 40 -22.14 -12.80 -3.95
C ARG A 40 -22.99 -13.58 -2.92
N ARG A 41 -22.36 -14.28 -1.98
CA ARG A 41 -23.07 -15.20 -1.06
C ARG A 41 -23.81 -14.48 0.06
N ASP A 42 -23.26 -13.35 0.52
CA ASP A 42 -23.69 -12.63 1.72
C ASP A 42 -23.67 -11.11 1.55
N LEU A 43 -23.34 -10.60 0.35
CA LEU A 43 -23.22 -9.17 0.02
C LEU A 43 -22.23 -8.40 0.90
N SER A 44 -21.40 -9.11 1.67
CA SER A 44 -20.38 -8.49 2.51
C SER A 44 -19.28 -7.89 1.63
N PRO A 45 -18.67 -6.76 2.01
CA PRO A 45 -17.48 -6.27 1.33
C PRO A 45 -16.41 -7.37 1.30
N ALA A 46 -15.96 -7.75 0.10
CA ALA A 46 -14.96 -8.79 -0.11
C ALA A 46 -13.55 -8.18 -0.28
N GLY A 47 -13.48 -6.91 -0.65
CA GLY A 47 -12.23 -6.19 -0.87
C GLY A 47 -12.43 -5.00 -1.80
N GLY A 48 -11.34 -4.46 -2.29
CA GLY A 48 -11.36 -3.34 -3.22
C GLY A 48 -9.97 -2.97 -3.72
N VAL A 49 -9.97 -1.95 -4.56
CA VAL A 49 -8.76 -1.35 -5.10
C VAL A 49 -8.90 0.17 -5.07
N TRP A 50 -7.79 0.81 -4.78
CA TRP A 50 -7.60 2.24 -4.87
C TRP A 50 -6.35 2.50 -5.71
N GLN A 51 -6.39 3.54 -6.54
CA GLN A 51 -5.24 4.04 -7.26
C GLN A 51 -5.19 5.55 -7.18
N GLY A 52 -3.98 6.08 -7.04
CA GLY A 52 -3.72 7.51 -7.06
C GLY A 52 -2.45 7.85 -7.82
N VAL A 53 -2.38 9.09 -8.29
CA VAL A 53 -1.28 9.61 -9.10
C VAL A 53 -0.67 10.82 -8.43
N ASN A 54 0.65 10.88 -8.35
CA ASN A 54 1.37 12.08 -7.94
C ASN A 54 1.79 12.85 -9.19
N LEU A 55 1.10 13.95 -9.50
CA LEU A 55 1.37 14.74 -10.70
C LEU A 55 2.73 15.46 -10.65
N GLY A 56 3.31 15.64 -9.46
CA GLY A 56 4.61 16.27 -9.28
C GLY A 56 5.77 15.34 -9.66
N THR A 57 5.66 14.05 -9.31
CA THR A 57 6.71 13.05 -9.62
C THR A 57 6.39 12.20 -10.85
N GLY A 58 5.13 12.13 -11.25
CA GLY A 58 4.61 11.18 -12.23
C GLY A 58 4.37 9.77 -11.68
N SER A 59 4.56 9.56 -10.37
CA SER A 59 4.42 8.24 -9.74
C SER A 59 2.97 7.81 -9.59
N VAL A 60 2.75 6.50 -9.56
CA VAL A 60 1.44 5.88 -9.34
C VAL A 60 1.49 5.01 -8.09
N ALA A 61 0.58 5.27 -7.15
CA ALA A 61 0.34 4.42 -6.00
C ALA A 61 -0.91 3.57 -6.23
N SER A 62 -0.84 2.29 -5.88
CA SER A 62 -1.97 1.36 -5.89
C SER A 62 -2.10 0.68 -4.54
N ALA A 63 -3.32 0.61 -4.01
CA ALA A 63 -3.64 -0.15 -2.81
C ALA A 63 -4.76 -1.14 -3.13
N ILE A 64 -4.50 -2.43 -2.95
CA ILE A 64 -5.49 -3.50 -3.10
C ILE A 64 -5.72 -4.09 -1.72
N TRP A 65 -6.98 -4.28 -1.32
CA TRP A 65 -7.30 -4.96 -0.08
C TRP A 65 -8.27 -6.10 -0.29
N VAL A 66 -8.09 -7.15 0.50
CA VAL A 66 -8.93 -8.33 0.52
C VAL A 66 -9.39 -8.57 1.95
N ASN A 67 -10.71 -8.63 2.13
CA ASN A 67 -11.30 -8.86 3.45
C ASN A 67 -11.16 -10.32 3.83
N GLN A 68 -10.81 -10.58 5.08
CA GLN A 68 -10.76 -11.90 5.68
C GLN A 68 -11.74 -11.98 6.86
N PRO A 69 -13.05 -12.14 6.60
CA PRO A 69 -14.08 -12.06 7.65
C PRO A 69 -13.85 -13.08 8.78
N ARG A 70 -13.36 -14.28 8.44
CA ARG A 70 -13.07 -15.35 9.41
C ARG A 70 -11.96 -14.99 10.40
N GLN A 71 -11.10 -14.03 10.04
CA GLN A 71 -9.94 -13.61 10.82
C GLN A 71 -10.10 -12.17 11.34
N ALA A 72 -11.28 -11.54 11.13
CA ALA A 72 -11.60 -10.17 11.51
C ALA A 72 -10.52 -9.15 11.09
N ARG A 73 -9.91 -9.35 9.92
CA ARG A 73 -8.84 -8.49 9.38
C ARG A 73 -8.97 -8.33 7.88
N VAL A 74 -8.15 -7.44 7.32
CA VAL A 74 -7.94 -7.30 5.89
C VAL A 74 -6.47 -7.54 5.56
N ILE A 75 -6.20 -8.01 4.34
CA ILE A 75 -4.86 -8.07 3.77
C ILE A 75 -4.75 -6.95 2.76
N VAL A 76 -3.76 -6.08 2.92
CA VAL A 76 -3.52 -4.94 2.06
C VAL A 76 -2.19 -5.10 1.33
N PHE A 77 -2.22 -4.83 0.04
CA PHE A 77 -1.08 -4.78 -0.85
C PHE A 77 -0.94 -3.34 -1.31
N ILE A 78 0.24 -2.75 -1.14
CA ILE A 78 0.52 -1.38 -1.53
C ILE A 78 1.71 -1.42 -2.46
N GLU A 79 1.59 -0.77 -3.61
CA GLU A 79 2.64 -0.63 -4.60
C GLU A 79 2.80 0.85 -4.99
N ILE A 80 4.04 1.28 -5.20
CA ILE A 80 4.36 2.58 -5.80
C ILE A 80 5.26 2.29 -7.00
N ASP A 81 4.84 2.72 -8.18
CA ASP A 81 5.57 2.50 -9.45
C ASP A 81 5.86 1.01 -9.74
N GLY A 82 4.99 0.12 -9.26
CA GLY A 82 5.09 -1.33 -9.41
C GLY A 82 5.98 -2.02 -8.36
N GLU A 83 6.59 -1.26 -7.46
CA GLU A 83 7.40 -1.78 -6.36
C GLU A 83 6.53 -1.92 -5.11
N SER A 84 6.53 -3.11 -4.49
CA SER A 84 5.80 -3.34 -3.25
C SER A 84 6.32 -2.43 -2.15
N LEU A 85 5.44 -1.85 -1.32
CA LEU A 85 5.85 -1.00 -0.19
C LEU A 85 6.73 -1.76 0.82
N ARG A 86 6.67 -3.10 0.86
CA ARG A 86 7.67 -3.87 1.60
C ARG A 86 9.06 -3.66 1.02
N ASP A 87 9.20 -3.88 -0.27
CA ASP A 87 10.47 -3.76 -0.98
C ASP A 87 10.95 -2.32 -1.02
N HIS A 88 10.04 -1.34 -1.12
CA HIS A 88 10.37 0.07 -1.01
C HIS A 88 10.88 0.44 0.40
N ALA A 89 10.34 -0.15 1.48
CA ALA A 89 10.88 0.06 2.82
C ALA A 89 12.28 -0.54 3.00
N PHE A 90 12.61 -1.60 2.26
CA PHE A 90 13.97 -2.17 2.23
C PHE A 90 14.91 -1.39 1.29
N SER A 91 14.41 -0.92 0.14
CA SER A 91 15.15 -0.14 -0.87
C SER A 91 15.48 1.27 -0.38
N SER A 92 14.59 1.93 0.37
CA SER A 92 14.90 3.22 1.02
C SER A 92 16.00 3.07 2.08
N PHE A 93 16.04 1.95 2.79
CA PHE A 93 17.12 1.62 3.73
C PHE A 93 18.46 1.36 3.04
N GLU A 94 18.48 0.74 1.86
CA GLU A 94 19.72 0.54 1.10
C GLU A 94 20.23 1.82 0.43
N ARG A 95 19.33 2.72 -0.01
CA ARG A 95 19.70 3.98 -0.67
C ARG A 95 20.38 4.98 0.30
N ASP A 96 20.04 4.95 1.60
CA ASP A 96 20.68 5.80 2.62
C ASP A 96 22.06 5.30 3.07
N LEU A 97 22.46 4.06 2.74
CA LEU A 97 23.76 3.48 3.10
C LEU A 97 24.88 3.77 2.09
N TYR A 98 24.60 4.49 1.00
CA TYR A 98 25.60 4.95 0.02
C TYR A 98 25.71 6.49 -0.03
N ARG A 99 25.74 7.15 1.13
CA ARG A 99 26.36 8.48 1.21
C ARG A 99 27.87 8.28 1.07
N ASP A 100 28.35 8.50 -0.15
CA ASP A 100 29.76 8.64 -0.51
C ASP A 100 30.44 9.65 0.43
N ASP A 101 31.14 9.16 1.45
CA ASP A 101 32.11 9.94 2.23
C ASP A 101 33.44 9.97 1.46
N GLY A 102 33.35 10.43 0.20
CA GLY A 102 34.47 10.62 -0.70
C GLY A 102 35.27 11.83 -0.28
N GLY A 103 36.06 11.68 0.79
CA GLY A 103 37.08 12.64 1.17
C GLY A 103 38.18 12.69 0.12
N GLU A 104 38.49 13.89 -0.38
CA GLU A 104 39.79 14.20 -0.97
C GLU A 104 40.32 15.48 -0.31
N SER A 105 41.56 15.38 0.17
CA SER A 105 42.33 16.40 0.87
C SER A 105 42.92 17.45 -0.07
#